data_AF-A0A7G8DP20-F1
#
_entry.id   AF-A0A7G8DP20-F1
#
_cell.length_a   1.000
_cell.length_b   1.000
_cell.length_c   1.000
_cell.angle_alpha   90.00
_cell.angle_beta   90.00
_cell.angle_gamma   90.00
#
_symmetry.space_group_name_H-M   'P 1'
#
loop_
_entity.id
_entity.type
_entity.pdbx_description
1 polymer ?
#
loop_
_entity_poly.entity_id
_entity_poly.type
_entity_poly.pdbx_seq_one_letter_code
_entity_poly.pdbx_strand_id
1 'polypeptide(L)'
;MATDNHSHHNEDNDGFCMRALALMCMAALAGISGFSTAPVLAHAGHGDEFVQTGAVGQVQANPNRDQLLGIVSEKPKVEANGQLSVPNVAIVKANGEPYVFVFSGTTYDPVVIKLGSVSVDRTVVLKGVTADEQIVVSGALSIFAESQKNKR
;
A
#
# COMPACT_ATOMS: atom_id res chain seq x y z
N MET A 1 -41.06 -29.57 25.83
CA MET A 1 -40.27 -30.73 25.36
C MET A 1 -38.91 -30.17 24.97
N ALA A 2 -37.90 -29.99 25.83
CA ALA A 2 -37.52 -30.68 27.06
C ALA A 2 -37.38 -32.20 26.89
N THR A 3 -36.16 -32.62 26.52
CA THR A 3 -35.48 -33.88 26.90
C THR A 3 -33.98 -33.57 26.78
N ASP A 4 -33.24 -33.33 27.86
CA ASP A 4 -32.62 -34.30 28.78
C ASP A 4 -31.12 -34.50 28.39
N ASN A 5 -30.17 -33.86 29.07
CA ASN A 5 -29.48 -34.26 30.33
C ASN A 5 -28.52 -35.46 30.10
N HIS A 6 -27.22 -35.21 29.92
CA HIS A 6 -26.14 -35.23 30.94
C HIS A 6 -25.78 -36.63 31.49
N SER A 7 -24.55 -37.07 31.22
CA SER A 7 -23.56 -37.70 32.14
C SER A 7 -22.66 -38.66 31.34
N HIS A 8 -21.35 -38.43 31.21
CA HIS A 8 -20.26 -38.67 32.17
C HIS A 8 -19.79 -40.13 32.20
N HIS A 9 -18.47 -40.30 32.37
CA HIS A 9 -17.67 -41.54 32.48
C HIS A 9 -17.21 -42.19 31.18
N ASN A 10 -16.00 -42.73 31.08
CA ASN A 10 -14.73 -42.63 31.82
C ASN A 10 -13.75 -43.46 30.98
N GLU A 11 -12.50 -43.03 30.89
CA GLU A 11 -11.40 -43.85 30.38
C GLU A 11 -11.35 -45.21 31.08
N ASP A 12 -11.24 -46.27 30.30
CA ASP A 12 -10.77 -47.55 30.78
C ASP A 12 -9.75 -48.15 29.81
N ASN A 13 -8.76 -48.77 30.44
CA ASN A 13 -7.40 -48.97 30.02
C ASN A 13 -7.22 -50.48 29.89
N ASP A 14 -7.09 -50.99 28.67
CA ASP A 14 -6.69 -52.37 28.41
C ASP A 14 -5.55 -52.31 27.37
N GLY A 15 -4.31 -52.68 27.67
CA GLY A 15 -3.93 -53.82 28.48
C GLY A 15 -3.42 -54.92 27.55
N PHE A 16 -2.12 -54.85 27.27
CA PHE A 16 -1.24 -56.01 27.11
C PHE A 16 -1.30 -56.93 25.88
N CYS A 17 -0.07 -57.39 25.55
CA CYS A 17 0.27 -58.69 24.96
C CYS A 17 0.32 -58.84 23.43
N MET A 18 1.45 -58.36 22.90
CA MET A 18 2.38 -59.13 22.06
C MET A 18 1.95 -60.56 21.68
N ARG A 19 1.57 -60.78 20.40
CA ARG A 19 1.70 -62.07 19.73
C ARG A 19 2.08 -61.88 18.27
N ALA A 20 3.23 -62.45 17.91
CA ALA A 20 3.78 -62.56 16.57
C ALA A 20 2.83 -63.24 15.57
N LEU A 21 2.86 -62.84 14.29
CA LEU A 21 3.17 -63.73 13.16
C LEU A 21 3.18 -62.99 11.81
N ALA A 22 4.14 -63.40 10.97
CA ALA A 22 4.03 -63.57 9.52
C ALA A 22 3.90 -62.34 8.60
N LEU A 23 5.04 -61.97 8.02
CA LEU A 23 5.31 -61.99 6.57
C LEU A 23 4.10 -62.15 5.64
N MET A 24 3.81 -61.10 4.86
CA MET A 24 3.44 -61.26 3.45
C MET A 24 3.78 -60.00 2.64
N CYS A 25 4.70 -60.15 1.69
CA CYS A 25 4.97 -59.19 0.62
C CYS A 25 3.76 -59.11 -0.31
N MET A 26 3.09 -57.95 -0.33
CA MET A 26 2.24 -57.52 -1.44
C MET A 26 2.86 -56.26 -2.04
N ALA A 27 3.67 -56.44 -3.09
CA ALA A 27 4.13 -55.35 -3.93
C ALA A 27 2.98 -54.93 -4.85
N ALA A 28 2.28 -53.86 -4.50
CA ALA A 28 1.42 -53.13 -5.42
C ALA A 28 2.15 -51.84 -5.83
N LEU A 29 2.56 -51.78 -7.10
CA LEU A 29 3.03 -50.56 -7.73
C LEU A 29 1.88 -49.55 -7.79
N ALA A 30 1.89 -48.58 -6.88
CA ALA A 30 1.15 -47.34 -7.04
C ALA A 30 2.17 -46.21 -7.17
N GLY A 31 2.41 -45.82 -8.42
CA GLY A 31 3.23 -44.68 -8.75
C GLY A 31 2.63 -43.41 -8.18
N ILE A 32 3.43 -42.69 -7.41
CA ILE A 32 3.29 -41.26 -7.24
C ILE A 32 4.72 -40.76 -7.21
N SER A 33 5.20 -40.23 -8.34
CA SER A 33 6.39 -39.40 -8.36
C SER A 33 6.12 -38.26 -7.39
N GLY A 34 6.67 -38.35 -6.18
CA GLY A 34 6.66 -37.26 -5.24
C GLY A 34 7.43 -36.12 -5.89
N PHE A 35 6.71 -35.20 -6.52
CA PHE A 35 7.24 -33.89 -6.84
C PHE A 35 7.54 -33.24 -5.49
N SER A 36 8.77 -33.41 -5.03
CA SER A 36 9.35 -32.62 -3.96
C SER A 36 9.50 -31.22 -4.53
N THR A 37 8.45 -30.41 -4.47
CA THR A 37 8.62 -28.97 -4.58
C THR A 37 9.43 -28.57 -3.35
N ALA A 38 10.73 -28.37 -3.55
CA ALA A 38 11.57 -27.73 -2.54
C ALA A 38 10.82 -26.47 -2.06
N PRO A 39 10.79 -26.17 -0.76
CA PRO A 39 10.26 -24.91 -0.31
C PRO A 39 11.15 -23.82 -0.90
N VAL A 40 10.70 -23.17 -1.97
CA VAL A 40 11.27 -21.90 -2.39
C VAL A 40 10.85 -20.91 -1.33
N LEU A 41 11.73 -20.70 -0.37
CA LEU A 41 11.61 -19.64 0.61
C LEU A 41 11.94 -18.33 -0.11
N ALA A 42 10.97 -17.82 -0.87
CA ALA A 42 11.00 -16.45 -1.35
C ALA A 42 10.74 -15.53 -0.15
N HIS A 43 11.77 -15.23 0.63
CA HIS A 43 11.77 -14.01 1.41
C HIS A 43 12.12 -12.87 0.45
N ALA A 44 11.12 -12.40 -0.31
CA ALA A 44 11.19 -11.06 -0.87
C ALA A 44 11.26 -10.11 0.32
N GLY A 45 12.47 -9.65 0.64
CA GLY A 45 12.75 -8.71 1.72
C GLY A 45 11.81 -7.52 1.61
N HIS A 46 11.22 -7.15 2.73
CA HIS A 46 10.27 -6.06 2.86
C HIS A 46 10.80 -5.18 4.00
N GLY A 47 11.15 -3.92 3.74
CA GLY A 47 11.14 -2.96 4.84
C GLY A 47 11.98 -1.69 4.69
N ASP A 48 13.25 -1.78 4.33
CA ASP A 48 14.18 -0.67 4.65
C ASP A 48 14.45 0.31 3.51
N GLU A 49 13.91 0.07 2.31
CA GLU A 49 14.31 0.82 1.10
C GLU A 49 13.58 2.16 0.89
N PHE A 50 12.61 2.50 1.73
CA PHE A 50 11.87 3.76 1.69
C PHE A 50 11.99 4.53 3.01
N VAL A 51 13.19 4.95 3.35
CA VAL A 51 13.37 5.91 4.43
C VAL A 51 13.03 7.31 3.89
N GLN A 52 11.94 7.91 4.38
CA GLN A 52 11.61 9.32 4.12
C GLN A 52 12.57 10.22 4.90
N THR A 53 13.80 10.40 4.40
CA THR A 53 14.81 11.23 5.06
C THR A 53 14.70 12.68 4.58
N GLY A 54 13.81 13.46 5.20
CA GLY A 54 13.81 14.92 5.12
C GLY A 54 12.68 15.56 4.31
N ALA A 55 12.74 16.89 4.16
CA ALA A 55 11.71 17.68 3.46
C ALA A 55 11.49 17.23 2.02
N VAL A 56 10.31 17.42 1.45
CA VAL A 56 10.06 17.10 0.03
C VAL A 56 10.85 18.06 -0.86
N GLY A 57 11.59 17.55 -1.84
CA GLY A 57 12.41 18.37 -2.75
C GLY A 57 11.66 18.83 -4.00
N GLN A 58 12.14 19.92 -4.61
CA GLN A 58 11.72 20.31 -5.96
C GLN A 58 12.18 19.26 -6.97
N VAL A 59 11.37 19.00 -7.99
CA VAL A 59 11.68 18.07 -9.09
C VAL A 59 11.65 18.79 -10.42
N GLN A 60 12.70 18.62 -11.23
CA GLN A 60 12.72 19.12 -12.60
C GLN A 60 11.66 18.41 -13.44
N ALA A 61 10.82 19.18 -14.14
CA ALA A 61 9.87 18.63 -15.10
C ALA A 61 10.60 18.10 -16.33
N ASN A 62 10.12 16.97 -16.86
CA ASN A 62 10.67 16.33 -18.04
C ASN A 62 9.52 15.80 -18.89
N PRO A 63 9.19 16.42 -20.03
CA PRO A 63 7.97 16.09 -20.78
C PRO A 63 7.89 14.62 -21.20
N ASN A 64 9.01 13.98 -21.53
CA ASN A 64 9.02 12.56 -21.90
C ASN A 64 8.70 11.68 -20.69
N ARG A 65 9.34 11.94 -19.55
CA ARG A 65 9.07 11.20 -18.31
C ARG A 65 7.65 11.47 -17.81
N ASP A 66 7.21 12.72 -17.87
CA ASP A 66 5.94 13.16 -17.34
C ASP A 66 4.78 12.55 -18.16
N GLN A 67 4.94 12.44 -19.49
CA GLN A 67 4.02 11.71 -20.35
C GLN A 67 3.97 10.21 -20.01
N LEU A 68 5.13 9.56 -19.82
CA LEU A 68 5.21 8.14 -19.45
C LEU A 68 4.57 7.85 -18.08
N LEU A 69 4.68 8.79 -17.14
CA LEU A 69 4.14 8.67 -15.79
C LEU A 69 2.69 9.18 -15.68
N GLY A 70 2.11 9.70 -16.77
CA GLY A 70 0.76 10.26 -16.77
C GLY A 70 0.61 11.42 -15.79
N ILE A 71 1.63 12.28 -15.68
CA ILE A 71 1.58 13.46 -14.81
C ILE A 71 0.63 14.48 -15.43
N VAL A 72 -0.38 14.87 -14.67
CA VAL A 72 -1.39 15.85 -15.09
C VAL A 72 -1.54 16.90 -14.00
N SER A 73 -1.69 18.16 -14.41
CA SER A 73 -1.94 19.27 -13.50
C SER A 73 -3.24 20.00 -13.83
N GLU A 74 -3.94 20.47 -12.80
CA GLU A 74 -5.19 21.24 -12.88
C GLU A 74 -5.15 22.41 -11.90
N LYS A 75 -5.85 23.49 -12.22
CA LYS A 75 -6.10 24.58 -11.27
C LYS A 75 -6.97 24.12 -10.10
N PRO A 76 -6.77 24.66 -8.88
CA PRO A 76 -7.71 24.44 -7.79
C PRO A 76 -9.13 24.88 -8.18
N LYS A 77 -10.13 24.16 -7.69
CA LYS A 77 -11.53 24.53 -7.89
C LYS A 77 -11.88 25.60 -6.87
N VAL A 78 -12.51 26.69 -7.34
CA VAL A 78 -13.13 27.68 -6.46
C VAL A 78 -14.53 27.19 -6.10
N GLU A 79 -14.75 26.92 -4.82
CA GLU A 79 -16.05 26.50 -4.29
C GLU A 79 -17.03 27.69 -4.20
N ALA A 80 -18.32 27.41 -4.01
CA ALA A 80 -19.36 28.44 -3.96
C ALA A 80 -19.15 29.49 -2.84
N ASN A 81 -18.40 29.14 -1.79
CA ASN A 81 -18.05 30.02 -0.68
C ASN A 81 -16.67 30.72 -0.87
N GLY A 82 -16.07 30.63 -2.06
CA GLY A 82 -14.79 31.24 -2.39
C GLY A 82 -13.56 30.49 -1.89
N GLN A 83 -13.71 29.36 -1.18
CA GLN A 83 -12.57 28.53 -0.77
C GLN A 83 -12.04 27.71 -1.94
N LEU A 84 -10.74 27.40 -1.91
CA LEU A 84 -10.11 26.53 -2.91
C LEU A 84 -10.21 25.07 -2.49
N SER A 85 -10.42 24.17 -3.45
CA SER A 85 -10.36 22.73 -3.23
C SER A 85 -9.50 22.03 -4.29
N VAL A 86 -8.79 21.00 -3.85
CA VAL A 86 -7.98 20.13 -4.73
C VAL A 86 -8.50 18.69 -4.64
N PRO A 87 -8.33 17.86 -5.69
CA PRO A 87 -8.62 16.44 -5.61
C PRO A 87 -7.86 15.77 -4.46
N ASN A 88 -8.51 14.85 -3.76
CA ASN A 88 -7.89 14.14 -2.63
C ASN A 88 -6.61 13.41 -3.06
N VAL A 89 -6.57 12.94 -4.31
CA VAL A 89 -5.41 12.26 -4.92
C VAL A 89 -4.21 13.17 -5.17
N ALA A 90 -4.39 14.49 -5.20
CA ALA A 90 -3.30 15.45 -5.35
C ALA A 90 -2.50 15.63 -4.06
N ILE A 91 -3.06 15.23 -2.92
CA ILE A 91 -2.49 15.46 -1.60
C ILE A 91 -1.56 14.30 -1.24
N VAL A 92 -0.27 14.62 -1.11
CA VAL A 92 0.76 13.70 -0.64
C VAL A 92 1.05 14.00 0.83
N LYS A 93 1.31 12.96 1.64
CA LYS A 93 1.75 13.13 3.03
C LYS A 93 3.19 12.67 3.18
N ALA A 94 4.01 13.51 3.77
CA ALA A 94 5.41 13.21 4.08
C ALA A 94 5.78 13.84 5.42
N ASN A 95 6.47 13.08 6.29
CA ASN A 95 6.84 13.54 7.63
C ASN A 95 5.65 14.07 8.47
N GLY A 96 4.44 13.57 8.25
CA GLY A 96 3.22 14.02 8.93
C GLY A 96 2.59 15.31 8.37
N GLU A 97 3.21 15.96 7.39
CA GLU A 97 2.70 17.16 6.75
C GLU A 97 2.05 16.86 5.38
N PRO A 98 0.92 17.49 5.05
CA PRO A 98 0.31 17.39 3.73
C PRO A 98 0.94 18.38 2.75
N TYR A 99 1.24 17.90 1.55
CA TYR A 99 1.82 18.64 0.44
C TYR A 99 0.98 18.46 -0.82
N VAL A 100 1.08 19.44 -1.71
CA VAL A 100 0.77 19.28 -3.14
C VAL A 100 2.00 19.65 -3.94
N PHE A 101 2.07 19.18 -5.18
CA PHE A 101 3.08 19.65 -6.13
C PHE A 101 2.47 20.68 -7.06
N VAL A 102 3.09 21.86 -7.11
CA VAL A 102 2.72 22.95 -8.04
C VAL A 102 3.65 22.90 -9.24
N PHE A 103 3.09 22.91 -10.44
CA PHE A 103 3.85 23.02 -11.68
C PHE A 103 4.10 24.48 -12.03
N SER A 104 5.36 24.89 -12.04
CA SER A 104 5.80 26.26 -12.34
C SER A 104 6.20 26.46 -13.82
N GLY A 105 5.98 25.44 -14.67
CA GLY A 105 6.37 25.44 -16.08
C GLY A 105 7.65 24.66 -16.37
N THR A 106 8.61 24.67 -15.44
CA THR A 106 9.86 23.90 -15.55
C THR A 106 10.06 22.95 -14.38
N THR A 107 9.37 23.14 -13.27
CA THR A 107 9.58 22.39 -12.03
C THR A 107 8.26 21.99 -11.40
N TYR A 108 8.33 20.95 -10.57
CA TYR A 108 7.31 20.56 -9.62
C TYR A 108 7.79 20.94 -8.22
N ASP A 109 7.16 21.97 -7.68
CA ASP A 109 7.48 22.56 -6.39
C ASP A 109 6.59 21.97 -5.30
N PRO A 110 7.15 21.32 -4.27
CA PRO A 110 6.37 20.84 -3.15
C PRO A 110 5.92 22.04 -2.30
N VAL A 111 4.63 22.16 -2.08
CA VAL A 111 4.06 23.21 -1.25
C VAL A 111 3.26 22.58 -0.11
N VAL A 112 3.65 22.94 1.12
CA VAL A 112 2.91 22.56 2.33
C VAL A 112 1.56 23.25 2.31
N ILE A 113 0.50 22.50 2.58
CA ILE A 113 -0.86 23.03 2.59
C ILE A 113 -1.52 22.90 3.96
N LYS A 114 -2.45 23.81 4.26
CA LYS A 114 -3.34 23.65 5.40
C LYS A 114 -4.69 23.12 4.91
N LEU A 115 -5.05 21.91 5.35
CA LEU A 115 -6.31 21.28 4.98
C LEU A 115 -7.48 21.87 5.79
N GLY A 116 -8.64 21.96 5.14
CA GLY A 116 -9.94 22.28 5.73
C GLY A 116 -10.89 21.09 5.64
N SER A 117 -12.15 21.37 5.30
CA SER A 117 -13.17 20.33 5.11
C SER A 117 -12.79 19.33 4.03
N VAL A 118 -12.94 18.04 4.35
CA VAL A 118 -12.71 16.93 3.42
C VAL A 118 -14.05 16.43 2.92
N SER A 119 -14.18 16.29 1.61
CA SER A 119 -15.31 15.68 0.92
C SER A 119 -14.87 14.39 0.23
N VAL A 120 -15.80 13.72 -0.45
CA VAL A 120 -15.55 12.41 -1.10
C VAL A 120 -14.42 12.46 -2.14
N ASP A 121 -14.40 13.48 -3.00
CA ASP A 121 -13.45 13.59 -4.12
C ASP A 121 -12.40 14.68 -3.91
N ARG A 122 -12.73 15.72 -3.14
CA ARG A 122 -11.91 16.93 -2.96
C ARG A 122 -11.77 17.33 -1.50
N THR A 123 -10.67 18.01 -1.20
CA THR A 123 -10.40 18.60 0.11
C THR A 123 -10.18 20.09 -0.05
N VAL A 124 -10.79 20.87 0.83
CA VAL A 124 -10.60 22.32 0.91
C VAL A 124 -9.18 22.62 1.39
N VAL A 125 -8.52 23.58 0.74
CA VAL A 125 -7.19 24.08 1.10
C VAL A 125 -7.32 25.50 1.63
N LEU A 126 -6.99 25.67 2.92
CA LEU A 126 -7.09 26.94 3.64
C LEU A 126 -5.88 27.84 3.42
N LYS A 127 -4.70 27.26 3.16
CA LYS A 127 -3.42 27.95 2.89
C LYS A 127 -2.51 27.10 2.03
N GLY A 128 -1.60 27.75 1.30
CA GLY A 128 -0.51 27.12 0.57
C GLY A 128 -0.66 27.16 -0.94
N VAL A 129 -1.88 27.29 -1.47
CA VAL A 129 -2.11 27.37 -2.92
C VAL A 129 -2.94 28.59 -3.31
N THR A 130 -2.83 28.99 -4.58
CA THR A 130 -3.63 30.03 -5.21
C THR A 130 -4.46 29.49 -6.38
N ALA A 131 -5.49 30.22 -6.81
CA ALA A 131 -6.42 29.75 -7.84
C ALA A 131 -5.77 29.59 -9.24
N ASP A 132 -4.63 30.23 -9.48
CA ASP A 132 -3.95 30.23 -10.77
C ASP A 132 -2.82 29.21 -10.89
N GLU A 133 -2.48 28.54 -9.79
CA GLU A 133 -1.47 27.50 -9.77
C GLU A 133 -1.93 26.22 -10.44
N GLN A 134 -1.00 25.49 -11.06
CA GLN A 134 -1.26 24.20 -11.67
C GLN A 134 -0.87 23.10 -10.68
N ILE A 135 -1.85 22.47 -10.06
CA ILE A 135 -1.64 21.43 -9.04
C ILE A 135 -1.58 20.07 -9.72
N VAL A 136 -0.58 19.26 -9.40
CA VAL A 136 -0.48 17.88 -9.91
C VAL A 136 -1.61 17.01 -9.32
N VAL A 137 -2.50 16.55 -10.18
CA VAL A 137 -3.69 15.72 -9.83
C VAL A 137 -3.54 14.26 -10.25
N SER A 138 -2.51 13.94 -11.03
CA SER A 138 -2.11 12.57 -11.40
C SER A 138 -0.59 12.47 -11.41
N GLY A 139 -0.04 11.34 -10.97
CA GLY A 139 1.41 11.12 -10.92
C GLY A 139 2.15 11.83 -9.77
N ALA A 140 1.43 12.40 -8.79
CA ALA A 140 2.03 13.09 -7.64
C ALA A 140 2.97 12.19 -6.81
N LEU A 141 2.66 10.90 -6.67
CA LEU A 141 3.54 9.94 -6.00
C LEU A 141 4.83 9.67 -6.78
N SER A 142 4.78 9.69 -8.11
CA SER A 142 5.97 9.52 -8.95
C SER A 142 6.91 10.72 -8.80
N ILE A 143 6.36 11.93 -8.75
CA ILE A 143 7.12 13.15 -8.43
C ILE A 143 7.69 13.05 -7.02
N PHE A 144 6.89 12.61 -6.05
CA PHE A 144 7.36 12.43 -4.68
C PHE A 144 8.55 11.46 -4.61
N ALA A 145 8.46 10.30 -5.26
CA ALA A 145 9.56 9.34 -5.29
C ALA A 145 10.84 9.94 -5.92
N GLU A 146 10.68 10.73 -6.98
CA GLU A 146 11.80 11.46 -7.59
C GLU A 146 12.40 12.50 -6.63
N SER A 147 11.56 13.22 -5.88
CA SER A 147 12.00 14.23 -4.90
C SER A 147 12.89 13.65 -3.80
N GLN A 148 12.72 12.37 -3.47
CA GLN A 148 13.51 11.68 -2.45
C GLN A 148 14.89 11.23 -2.96
N LYS A 149 15.06 11.06 -4.28
CA LYS A 149 16.38 10.67 -4.85
C LYS A 149 17.43 11.75 -4.64
N ASN A 150 17.02 13.02 -4.67
CA ASN A 150 17.92 14.16 -4.56
C ASN A 150 18.38 14.44 -3.11
N LYS A 151 18.05 13.55 -2.16
CA LYS A 151 18.39 13.66 -0.73
C LYS A 151 19.20 12.50 -0.18
N ARG A 152 19.63 11.58 -1.04
CA ARG A 152 20.52 10.47 -0.67
C ARG A 152 21.99 10.89 -0.67
#